data_AF-A0A2G5TEU2-F1
#
_entry.id   AF-A0A2G5TEU2-F1
#
_cell.length_a   1.000
_cell.length_b   1.000
_cell.length_c   1.000
_cell.angle_alpha   90.00
_cell.angle_beta   90.00
_cell.angle_gamma   90.00
#
_symmetry.space_group_name_H-M   'P 1'
#
loop_
_entity.id
_entity.type
_entity.pdbx_description
1 polymer ?
#
loop_
_entity_poly.entity_id
_entity_poly.type
_entity_poly.pdbx_seq_one_letter_code
_entity_poly.pdbx_strand_id
1 'polypeptide(L)'
;MVVRPESFFNNFPGCEAVFDLQGVLIITNVHALYILLGLMVVTGVGALGVYFISSGLMLFELSKQTRKMSTTNFNHQRKIVVDTTIQIVIKSIFISTWPFWIVISYFVSPQLDTRTTMELSIVSYSSSSSLSADFVECTASSYPSFAEPNENCKICFQEGHGYHFGVFTCRACAAFFRRCHFSPIIGQRKCRMLNGKCVPNKNGRWFCKTCRFLKCLESGMTTTNIQYDRDAFKSSADFRKKQAQLKLVGDRIGVPITVETVLGLNHLISFIPIFEGNNNLPYIDISQLVDKSIALILNPNMVQKSRKLSNLEQLSRGLEDYQLVQKENITEIVHLTKEDHFNEFERSMSGAAKWLSCSDKFRSCSDEFKIHLLQSIWFIWGRLERIIMTAKMRSRHLCGKKQFVFSHESLIDYDRMDSDISCWSTHSFEEMKFFFIPSELYYDDVIWELMEVQPDAVELSFIMCMICFQLAGKHYGGHIQEPMEEMEDMLSNELHEYYMKQKKPMYLLRLKQLMKVKEKFLKIRNIRTEKYEVGGLFDMFNISISNPDFFWVPP
;
A
#
# COMPACT_ATOMS: atom_id res chain seq x y z
N MET A 1 -26.49 21.81 -3.80
CA MET A 1 -27.15 22.08 -5.09
C MET A 1 -26.27 21.46 -6.16
N VAL A 2 -26.60 20.24 -6.59
CA VAL A 2 -25.85 19.51 -7.61
C VAL A 2 -26.32 20.04 -8.96
N VAL A 3 -25.49 20.84 -9.63
CA VAL A 3 -25.75 21.17 -11.04
C VAL A 3 -25.06 20.08 -11.85
N ARG A 4 -25.83 19.07 -12.29
CA ARG A 4 -25.40 18.05 -13.26
C ARG A 4 -25.20 18.75 -14.61
N PRO A 5 -23.98 18.97 -15.10
CA PRO A 5 -23.80 19.47 -16.44
C PRO A 5 -23.84 18.27 -17.37
N GLU A 6 -24.89 18.14 -18.19
CA GLU A 6 -24.93 17.17 -19.30
C GLU A 6 -23.65 17.25 -20.16
N SER A 7 -23.02 18.43 -20.24
CA SER A 7 -21.74 18.65 -20.93
C SER A 7 -20.53 17.95 -20.30
N PHE A 8 -20.53 17.68 -18.98
CA PHE A 8 -19.45 16.91 -18.35
C PHE A 8 -19.54 15.43 -18.73
N PHE A 9 -20.76 14.88 -18.75
CA PHE A 9 -21.01 13.50 -19.19
C PHE A 9 -20.78 13.30 -20.69
N ASN A 10 -20.94 14.35 -21.50
CA ASN A 10 -20.57 14.29 -22.92
C ASN A 10 -19.05 14.16 -23.14
N ASN A 11 -18.23 14.67 -22.21
CA ASN A 11 -16.77 14.65 -22.32
C ASN A 11 -16.12 13.51 -21.53
N PHE A 12 -16.75 13.06 -20.45
CA PHE A 12 -16.27 11.99 -19.57
C PHE A 12 -17.43 11.05 -19.18
N PRO A 13 -17.97 10.28 -20.14
CA PRO A 13 -19.15 9.44 -19.91
C PRO A 13 -18.91 8.38 -18.82
N GLY A 14 -17.67 7.92 -18.62
CA GLY A 14 -17.32 6.94 -17.58
C GLY A 14 -17.42 7.45 -16.14
N CYS A 15 -17.52 8.76 -15.94
CA CYS A 15 -17.49 9.39 -14.62
C CYS A 15 -18.82 9.33 -13.84
N GLU A 16 -19.92 8.86 -14.43
CA GLU A 16 -21.28 8.92 -13.85
C GLU A 16 -21.39 8.32 -12.43
N ALA A 17 -20.69 7.22 -12.16
CA ALA A 17 -20.71 6.55 -10.86
C ALA A 17 -20.01 7.33 -9.73
N VAL A 18 -19.08 8.24 -10.04
CA VAL A 18 -18.31 9.00 -9.03
C VAL A 18 -19.14 10.12 -8.41
N PHE A 19 -20.14 10.62 -9.13
CA PHE A 19 -20.98 11.75 -8.71
C PHE A 19 -22.17 11.33 -7.83
N ASP A 20 -22.44 10.03 -7.71
CA ASP A 20 -23.45 9.46 -6.79
C ASP A 20 -22.89 9.20 -5.37
N LEU A 21 -21.62 9.54 -5.11
CA LEU A 21 -21.01 9.43 -3.78
C LEU A 21 -21.48 10.57 -2.85
N GLN A 22 -22.10 10.22 -1.72
CA GLN A 22 -22.46 11.18 -0.66
C GLN A 22 -21.22 11.95 -0.17
N GLY A 23 -21.26 13.28 -0.28
CA GLY A 23 -20.22 14.19 0.25
C GLY A 23 -19.34 14.87 -0.81
N VAL A 24 -19.48 14.51 -2.09
CA VAL A 24 -18.77 15.18 -3.20
C VAL A 24 -19.59 16.39 -3.69
N LEU A 25 -19.03 17.60 -3.57
CA LEU A 25 -19.66 18.84 -4.03
C LEU A 25 -18.85 19.41 -5.20
N ILE A 26 -19.37 19.31 -6.42
CA ILE A 26 -18.69 19.80 -7.63
C ILE A 26 -19.31 21.14 -8.05
N ILE A 27 -18.48 22.18 -8.02
CA ILE A 27 -18.88 23.56 -8.27
C ILE A 27 -18.40 23.95 -9.67
N THR A 28 -19.32 23.91 -10.63
CA THR A 28 -19.02 24.20 -12.04
C THR A 28 -19.23 25.67 -12.42
N ASN A 29 -19.85 26.47 -11.54
CA ASN A 29 -20.13 27.88 -11.79
C ASN A 29 -19.63 28.76 -10.64
N VAL A 30 -18.54 29.47 -10.89
CA VAL A 30 -17.88 30.40 -9.97
C VAL A 30 -18.82 31.51 -9.50
N HIS A 31 -19.67 32.04 -10.40
CA HIS A 31 -20.62 33.10 -10.07
C HIS A 31 -21.72 32.60 -9.14
N ALA A 32 -22.21 31.37 -9.34
CA ALA A 32 -23.18 30.76 -8.44
C ALA A 32 -22.58 30.53 -7.03
N LEU A 33 -21.30 30.18 -6.93
CA LEU A 33 -20.59 30.09 -5.66
C LEU A 33 -20.47 31.45 -4.97
N TYR A 34 -20.09 32.50 -5.69
CA TYR A 34 -20.02 33.85 -5.12
C TYR A 34 -21.38 34.38 -4.68
N ILE A 35 -22.46 34.07 -5.41
CA ILE A 35 -23.83 34.42 -5.03
C ILE A 35 -24.24 33.66 -3.76
N LEU A 36 -23.91 32.37 -3.66
CA LEU A 36 -24.20 31.54 -2.48
C LEU A 36 -23.42 32.03 -1.25
N LEU A 37 -22.12 32.26 -1.39
CA LEU A 37 -21.28 32.83 -0.33
C LEU A 37 -21.79 34.22 0.07
N GLY A 38 -22.18 35.04 -0.90
CA GLY A 38 -22.81 36.34 -0.68
C GLY A 38 -24.12 36.23 0.10
N LEU A 39 -25.02 35.33 -0.28
CA LEU A 39 -26.28 35.07 0.43
C LEU A 39 -26.05 34.55 1.85
N MET A 40 -25.06 33.68 2.06
CA MET A 40 -24.70 33.18 3.39
C MET A 40 -24.10 34.29 4.28
N VAL A 41 -23.29 35.18 3.71
CA VAL A 41 -22.78 36.37 4.41
C VAL A 41 -23.92 37.32 4.74
N VAL A 42 -24.84 37.60 3.81
CA VAL A 42 -25.97 38.52 4.03
C VAL A 42 -26.95 37.98 5.09
N THR A 43 -27.29 36.69 5.02
CA THR A 43 -28.18 36.04 6.00
C THR A 43 -27.50 35.91 7.37
N GLY A 44 -26.20 35.61 7.42
CA GLY A 44 -25.40 35.58 8.65
C GLY A 44 -25.27 36.96 9.31
N VAL A 45 -24.94 38.00 8.54
CA VAL A 45 -24.78 39.39 9.03
C VAL A 45 -26.12 39.97 9.49
N GLY A 46 -27.22 39.65 8.80
CA GLY A 46 -28.57 40.05 9.21
C GLY A 46 -28.99 39.45 10.56
N ALA A 47 -28.78 38.14 10.76
CA ALA A 47 -29.08 37.47 12.02
C ALA A 47 -28.19 37.95 13.18
N LEU A 48 -26.92 38.26 12.90
CA LEU A 48 -25.98 38.85 13.83
C LEU A 48 -26.44 40.22 14.34
N GLY A 49 -26.85 41.11 13.43
CA GLY A 49 -27.30 42.46 13.77
C GLY A 49 -28.49 42.45 14.74
N VAL A 50 -29.50 41.60 14.48
CA VAL A 50 -30.69 41.49 15.34
C VAL A 50 -30.32 40.99 16.74
N TYR A 51 -29.38 40.04 16.85
CA TYR A 51 -28.96 39.49 18.13
C TYR A 51 -28.14 40.47 18.97
N PHE A 52 -27.24 41.24 18.34
CA PHE A 52 -26.47 42.29 19.01
C PHE A 52 -27.38 43.42 19.52
N ILE A 53 -28.37 43.84 18.72
CA ILE A 53 -29.34 44.86 19.12
C ILE A 53 -30.19 44.38 20.31
N SER A 54 -30.69 43.14 20.25
CA SER A 54 -31.46 42.53 21.35
C SER A 54 -30.65 42.40 22.65
N SER A 55 -29.40 41.93 22.54
CA SER A 55 -28.48 41.80 23.68
C SER A 55 -28.14 43.16 24.30
N GLY A 56 -27.92 44.18 23.47
CA GLY A 56 -27.66 45.55 23.90
C GLY A 56 -28.86 46.17 24.62
N LEU A 57 -30.08 45.95 24.13
CA LEU A 57 -31.32 46.39 24.78
C LEU A 57 -31.52 45.72 26.14
N MET A 58 -31.26 44.41 26.25
CA MET A 58 -31.34 43.70 27.53
C MET A 58 -30.33 44.23 28.54
N LEU A 59 -29.06 44.44 28.14
CA LEU A 59 -28.03 45.03 29.01
C LEU A 59 -28.38 46.47 29.41
N PHE A 60 -28.97 47.25 28.50
CA PHE A 60 -29.43 48.60 28.80
C PHE A 60 -30.54 48.60 29.84
N GLU A 61 -31.56 47.76 29.71
CA GLU A 61 -32.67 47.70 30.68
C GLU A 61 -32.18 47.15 32.04
N LEU A 62 -31.28 46.16 32.04
CA LEU A 62 -30.57 45.69 33.25
C LEU A 62 -29.80 46.83 33.93
N SER A 63 -29.07 47.66 33.17
CA SER A 63 -28.34 48.81 33.72
C SER A 63 -29.27 49.88 34.31
N LYS A 64 -30.45 50.04 33.71
CA LYS A 64 -31.45 51.03 34.14
C LYS A 64 -32.17 50.57 35.40
N GLN A 65 -32.49 49.30 35.51
CA GLN A 65 -33.05 48.70 36.74
C GLN A 65 -32.04 48.75 37.88
N THR A 66 -30.77 48.45 37.59
CA THR A 66 -29.67 48.51 38.57
C THR A 66 -29.47 49.91 39.13
N ARG A 67 -29.58 50.95 38.30
CA ARG A 67 -29.46 52.36 38.72
C ARG A 67 -30.58 52.86 39.63
N LYS A 68 -31.75 52.20 39.61
CA LYS A 68 -32.89 52.55 40.47
C LYS A 68 -32.89 51.80 41.81
N MET A 69 -31.97 50.87 42.02
CA MET A 69 -31.88 50.11 43.27
C MET A 69 -31.14 50.89 44.36
N SER A 70 -31.63 50.79 45.61
CA SER A 70 -30.91 51.30 46.78
C SER A 70 -29.63 50.51 47.04
N THR A 71 -28.63 51.13 47.64
CA THR A 71 -27.28 50.58 47.85
C THR A 71 -27.29 49.24 48.60
N THR A 72 -28.22 49.06 49.54
CA THR A 72 -28.42 47.83 50.32
C THR A 72 -28.98 46.68 49.48
N ASN A 73 -29.96 46.97 48.60
CA ASN A 73 -30.56 45.98 47.72
C ASN A 73 -29.60 45.58 46.58
N PHE A 74 -28.84 46.54 46.05
CA PHE A 74 -27.82 46.25 45.05
C PHE A 74 -26.75 45.30 45.62
N ASN A 75 -26.26 45.52 46.84
CA ASN A 75 -25.26 44.64 47.45
C ASN A 75 -25.77 43.20 47.66
N HIS A 76 -27.07 43.02 47.94
CA HIS A 76 -27.67 41.68 48.06
C HIS A 76 -27.86 40.98 46.70
N GLN A 77 -28.21 41.74 45.65
CA GLN A 77 -28.49 41.21 44.31
C GLN A 77 -27.28 41.26 43.35
N ARG A 78 -26.14 41.82 43.80
CA ARG A 78 -24.94 42.08 42.98
C ARG A 78 -24.46 40.84 42.24
N LYS A 79 -24.45 39.69 42.91
CA LYS A 79 -24.02 38.42 42.30
C LYS A 79 -24.91 38.01 41.13
N ILE A 80 -26.23 38.14 41.29
CA ILE A 80 -27.21 37.78 40.25
C ILE A 80 -27.10 38.71 39.04
N VAL A 81 -26.89 40.02 39.26
CA VAL A 81 -26.71 40.99 38.17
C VAL A 81 -25.42 40.72 37.40
N VAL A 82 -24.31 40.41 38.09
CA VAL A 82 -23.03 40.07 37.46
C VAL A 82 -23.15 38.76 36.68
N ASP A 83 -23.72 37.71 37.27
CA ASP A 83 -23.88 36.41 36.61
C ASP A 83 -24.79 36.52 35.37
N THR A 84 -25.88 37.29 35.46
CA THR A 84 -26.81 37.51 34.33
C THR A 84 -26.13 38.29 33.20
N THR A 85 -25.34 39.31 33.54
CA THR A 85 -24.57 40.10 32.57
C THR A 85 -23.54 39.22 31.86
N ILE A 86 -22.80 38.39 32.60
CA ILE A 86 -21.83 37.45 32.05
C ILE A 86 -22.53 36.44 31.12
N GLN A 87 -23.67 35.88 31.54
CA GLN A 87 -24.42 34.92 30.71
C GLN A 87 -24.92 35.53 29.41
N ILE A 88 -25.42 36.78 29.42
CA ILE A 88 -25.86 37.47 28.21
C ILE A 88 -24.67 37.63 27.25
N VAL A 89 -23.53 38.13 27.73
CA VAL A 89 -22.34 38.34 26.91
C VAL A 89 -21.82 37.02 26.30
N ILE A 90 -21.74 35.95 27.10
CA ILE A 90 -21.27 34.64 26.60
C ILE A 90 -22.24 34.09 25.54
N LYS A 91 -23.55 34.12 25.79
CA LYS A 91 -24.56 33.64 24.83
C LYS A 91 -24.53 34.43 23.52
N SER A 92 -24.31 35.75 23.58
CA SER A 92 -24.14 36.58 22.38
C SER A 92 -22.93 36.19 21.55
N ILE A 93 -21.79 35.91 22.19
CA ILE A 93 -20.58 35.48 21.48
C ILE A 93 -20.79 34.10 20.82
N PHE A 94 -21.37 33.13 21.53
CA PHE A 94 -21.62 31.79 20.98
C PHE A 94 -22.60 31.80 19.81
N ILE A 95 -23.71 32.52 19.92
CA ILE A 95 -24.72 32.56 18.85
C ILE A 95 -24.20 33.34 17.64
N SER A 96 -23.39 34.38 17.86
CA SER A 96 -22.78 35.14 16.77
C SER A 96 -21.74 34.33 15.97
N THR A 97 -21.06 33.39 16.62
CA THR A 97 -20.01 32.59 15.97
C THR A 97 -20.52 31.25 15.42
N TRP A 98 -21.76 30.86 15.73
CA TRP A 98 -22.34 29.60 15.29
C TRP A 98 -22.39 29.46 13.75
N PRO A 99 -22.82 30.45 12.95
CA PRO A 99 -22.83 30.32 11.50
C PRO A 99 -21.43 30.04 10.92
N PHE A 100 -20.39 30.65 11.50
CA PHE A 100 -18.99 30.43 11.13
C PHE A 100 -18.55 28.99 11.43
N TRP A 101 -18.91 28.44 12.60
CA TRP A 101 -18.60 27.05 12.95
C TRP A 101 -19.36 26.02 12.11
N ILE A 102 -20.60 26.28 11.69
CA ILE A 102 -21.33 25.41 10.75
C ILE A 102 -20.61 25.36 9.41
N VAL A 103 -20.20 26.51 8.87
CA VAL A 103 -19.49 26.57 7.59
C VAL A 103 -18.16 25.83 7.68
N ILE A 104 -17.36 26.06 8.74
CA ILE A 104 -16.13 25.29 9.01
C ILE A 104 -16.43 23.78 9.10
N SER A 105 -17.52 23.36 9.75
CA SER A 105 -17.87 21.94 9.89
C SER A 105 -18.22 21.25 8.56
N TYR A 106 -18.69 22.01 7.55
CA TYR A 106 -18.89 21.47 6.20
C TYR A 106 -17.57 21.25 5.44
N PHE A 107 -16.51 22.01 5.79
CA PHE A 107 -15.18 21.90 5.17
C PHE A 107 -14.21 21.01 5.96
N VAL A 108 -14.58 20.60 7.17
CA VAL A 108 -13.86 19.60 7.94
C VAL A 108 -14.50 18.24 7.65
N SER A 109 -13.74 17.34 7.02
CA SER A 109 -14.22 16.00 6.66
C SER A 109 -14.85 15.26 7.86
N PRO A 110 -15.98 14.56 7.71
CA PRO A 110 -16.48 13.64 8.72
C PRO A 110 -15.65 12.35 8.68
N GLN A 111 -14.37 12.44 9.03
CA GLN A 111 -13.53 11.30 9.39
C GLN A 111 -12.60 11.68 10.53
N LEU A 112 -13.19 11.87 11.71
CA LEU A 112 -12.60 11.34 12.94
C LEU A 112 -13.72 11.09 13.95
N ASP A 113 -14.68 10.25 13.58
CA ASP A 113 -15.61 9.72 14.56
C ASP A 113 -14.87 8.77 15.49
N THR A 114 -15.03 9.00 16.79
CA THR A 114 -14.13 8.59 17.88
C THR A 114 -14.37 7.14 18.33
N ARG A 115 -14.56 6.21 17.38
CA ARG A 115 -14.87 4.80 17.66
C ARG A 115 -13.85 3.78 17.14
N THR A 116 -12.86 4.19 16.37
CA THR A 116 -11.80 3.30 15.84
C THR A 116 -10.53 3.25 16.72
N THR A 117 -10.50 3.95 17.85
CA THR A 117 -9.42 3.83 18.87
C THR A 117 -9.61 2.68 19.85
N MET A 118 -10.61 1.80 19.67
CA MET A 118 -10.83 0.67 20.58
C MET A 118 -10.70 -0.73 19.92
N GLU A 119 -10.77 -0.85 18.60
CA GLU A 119 -10.66 -2.17 17.93
C GLU A 119 -9.29 -2.45 17.28
N LEU A 120 -8.39 -1.46 17.11
CA LEU A 120 -7.00 -1.73 16.73
C LEU A 120 -6.10 -2.22 17.89
N SER A 121 -6.66 -2.36 19.10
CA SER A 121 -5.94 -2.86 20.28
C SER A 121 -6.00 -4.38 20.49
N ILE A 122 -6.69 -5.16 19.63
CA ILE A 122 -6.91 -6.60 19.89
C ILE A 122 -6.18 -7.55 18.90
N VAL A 123 -5.68 -7.10 17.74
CA VAL A 123 -5.12 -8.04 16.73
C VAL A 123 -3.58 -8.16 16.76
N SER A 124 -2.86 -7.50 17.67
CA SER A 124 -1.39 -7.63 17.78
C SER A 124 -0.89 -8.70 18.77
N TYR A 125 -1.73 -9.68 19.15
CA TYR A 125 -1.32 -10.78 20.04
C TYR A 125 -1.59 -12.19 19.47
N SER A 126 -1.05 -12.48 18.29
CA SER A 126 -0.72 -13.82 17.83
C SER A 126 0.07 -13.67 16.53
N SER A 127 1.39 -13.64 16.52
CA SER A 127 2.21 -14.83 16.69
C SER A 127 3.67 -14.43 16.45
N SER A 128 4.53 -14.66 17.42
CA SER A 128 5.97 -14.85 17.16
C SER A 128 6.47 -15.94 18.10
N SER A 129 6.87 -17.08 17.53
CA SER A 129 8.03 -17.85 18.00
C SER A 129 8.24 -19.13 17.18
N SER A 130 9.25 -19.08 16.32
CA SER A 130 10.29 -20.11 16.19
C SER A 130 11.49 -19.39 15.57
N LEU A 131 12.54 -19.13 16.36
CA LEU A 131 13.83 -19.87 16.37
C LEU A 131 14.52 -19.80 15.00
N SER A 132 15.78 -19.45 14.83
CA SER A 132 16.99 -19.54 15.66
C SER A 132 18.17 -19.01 14.81
N ALA A 133 19.26 -18.63 15.48
CA ALA A 133 20.70 -18.65 15.11
C ALA A 133 21.12 -18.41 13.64
N ASP A 134 22.07 -17.53 13.31
CA ASP A 134 23.49 -17.75 13.62
C ASP A 134 24.38 -16.48 13.57
N PHE A 135 25.39 -16.52 14.46
CA PHE A 135 26.77 -16.02 14.42
C PHE A 135 27.27 -15.13 13.26
N VAL A 136 27.85 -13.98 13.62
CA VAL A 136 29.24 -13.60 13.24
C VAL A 136 29.91 -12.86 14.40
N GLU A 137 31.11 -13.34 14.68
CA GLU A 137 32.10 -12.99 15.69
C GLU A 137 32.79 -11.64 15.40
N CYS A 138 33.10 -10.87 16.44
CA CYS A 138 34.12 -9.81 16.35
C CYS A 138 34.81 -9.62 17.70
N THR A 139 36.12 -9.46 17.62
CA THR A 139 37.11 -9.80 18.62
C THR A 139 37.34 -8.75 19.72
N ALA A 140 37.95 -9.27 20.79
CA ALA A 140 38.26 -8.74 22.11
C ALA A 140 38.79 -7.29 22.25
N SER A 141 38.41 -6.65 23.36
CA SER A 141 39.37 -5.94 24.22
C SER A 141 39.13 -6.22 25.71
N SER A 142 40.06 -6.98 26.29
CA SER A 142 40.54 -7.05 27.68
C SER A 142 39.79 -6.32 28.80
N TYR A 143 39.36 -7.07 29.85
CA TYR A 143 39.77 -6.96 31.27
C TYR A 143 39.19 -8.16 32.07
N PRO A 144 39.77 -8.55 33.22
CA PRO A 144 40.02 -9.95 33.58
C PRO A 144 38.83 -10.69 34.20
N SER A 145 38.81 -12.00 33.93
CA SER A 145 37.91 -12.99 34.49
C SER A 145 38.11 -13.16 35.99
N PHE A 146 36.99 -13.08 36.72
CA PHE A 146 36.70 -14.03 37.79
C PHE A 146 35.32 -14.61 37.48
N ALA A 147 35.30 -15.80 36.90
CA ALA A 147 34.10 -16.63 36.85
C ALA A 147 34.11 -17.55 38.07
N GLU A 148 32.94 -17.70 38.70
CA GLU A 148 32.38 -18.86 39.42
C GLU A 148 31.16 -18.33 40.22
N PRO A 149 30.07 -19.08 40.46
CA PRO A 149 29.18 -19.81 39.56
C PRO A 149 27.77 -19.18 39.52
N ASN A 150 27.05 -19.26 38.38
CA ASN A 150 25.58 -19.12 38.24
C ASN A 150 24.85 -18.26 39.31
N GLU A 151 25.24 -16.98 39.48
CA GLU A 151 24.54 -16.12 40.42
C GLU A 151 23.11 -15.87 39.95
N ASN A 152 22.13 -16.11 40.81
CA ASN A 152 20.74 -15.82 40.50
C ASN A 152 20.44 -14.34 40.70
N CYS A 153 19.60 -13.78 39.85
CA CYS A 153 19.09 -12.43 39.94
C CYS A 153 18.52 -12.15 41.34
N LYS A 154 19.04 -11.13 42.03
CA LYS A 154 18.61 -10.74 43.38
C LYS A 154 17.13 -10.29 43.48
N ILE A 155 16.46 -10.08 42.34
CA ILE A 155 15.06 -9.62 42.26
C ILE A 155 14.07 -10.75 41.98
N CYS A 156 14.39 -11.66 41.06
CA CYS A 156 13.46 -12.71 40.63
C CYS A 156 14.00 -14.13 40.78
N PHE A 157 15.22 -14.28 41.28
CA PHE A 157 15.90 -15.54 41.56
C PHE A 157 16.07 -16.48 40.35
N GLN A 158 15.86 -15.95 39.14
CA GLN A 158 16.22 -16.62 37.88
C GLN A 158 17.69 -16.37 37.58
N GLU A 159 18.24 -17.11 36.63
CA GLU A 159 19.61 -16.93 36.14
C GLU A 159 19.90 -15.44 35.87
N GLY A 160 20.89 -14.92 36.60
CA GLY A 160 21.29 -13.53 36.48
C GLY A 160 22.25 -13.35 35.31
N HIS A 161 22.25 -12.15 34.73
CA HIS A 161 23.05 -11.86 33.55
C HIS A 161 24.32 -11.05 33.89
N GLY A 162 24.32 -10.36 35.02
CA GLY A 162 25.38 -9.41 35.38
C GLY A 162 24.86 -8.28 36.26
N TYR A 163 25.75 -7.36 36.63
CA TYR A 163 25.39 -6.16 37.39
C TYR A 163 24.70 -5.14 36.49
N HIS A 164 23.46 -4.78 36.83
CA HIS A 164 22.71 -3.68 36.21
C HIS A 164 22.22 -2.75 37.30
N PHE A 165 22.45 -1.43 37.14
CA PHE A 165 22.07 -0.41 38.13
C PHE A 165 22.65 -0.68 39.54
N GLY A 166 23.85 -1.26 39.61
CA GLY A 166 24.55 -1.56 40.87
C GLY A 166 24.24 -2.91 41.50
N VAL A 167 23.32 -3.72 40.93
CA VAL A 167 22.89 -5.00 41.52
C VAL A 167 22.94 -6.12 40.48
N PHE A 168 23.36 -7.32 40.90
CA PHE A 168 23.35 -8.50 40.03
C PHE A 168 21.93 -8.94 39.67
N THR A 169 21.54 -8.77 38.40
CA THR A 169 20.17 -8.99 37.94
C THR A 169 20.09 -9.65 36.56
N CYS A 170 18.92 -10.22 36.23
CA CYS A 170 18.62 -10.64 34.86
C CYS A 170 18.23 -9.45 33.99
N ARG A 171 18.37 -9.57 32.67
CA ARG A 171 18.03 -8.51 31.69
C ARG A 171 16.59 -8.00 31.85
N ALA A 172 15.65 -8.89 32.21
CA ALA A 172 14.25 -8.53 32.38
C ALA A 172 14.00 -7.62 33.59
N CYS A 173 14.68 -7.86 34.72
CA CYS A 173 14.59 -7.01 35.91
C CYS A 173 15.28 -5.66 35.70
N ALA A 174 16.41 -5.64 34.99
CA ALA A 174 17.08 -4.40 34.59
C ALA A 174 16.16 -3.51 33.71
N ALA A 175 15.56 -4.09 32.65
CA ALA A 175 14.65 -3.36 31.78
C ALA A 175 13.35 -2.92 32.49
N PHE A 176 12.87 -3.72 33.45
CA PHE A 176 11.74 -3.35 34.29
C PHE A 176 12.07 -2.13 35.16
N PHE A 177 13.20 -2.13 35.87
CA PHE A 177 13.62 -1.03 36.74
C PHE A 177 13.76 0.28 35.96
N ARG A 178 14.44 0.26 34.80
CA ARG A 178 14.59 1.43 33.92
C ARG A 178 13.25 2.05 33.53
N ARG A 179 12.26 1.23 33.14
CA ARG A 179 10.93 1.72 32.76
C ARG A 179 10.13 2.28 33.93
N CYS A 180 10.31 1.71 35.12
CA CYS A 180 9.53 2.09 36.29
C CYS A 180 10.08 3.32 37.01
N HIS A 181 11.41 3.48 37.05
CA HIS A 181 12.06 4.63 37.68
C HIS A 181 11.63 5.96 37.04
N PHE A 182 11.52 6.02 35.71
CA PHE A 182 11.06 7.21 34.98
C PHE A 182 9.55 7.35 34.87
N SER A 183 8.76 6.43 35.45
CA SER A 183 7.31 6.47 35.38
C SER A 183 6.72 7.05 36.68
N PRO A 184 6.11 8.25 36.66
CA PRO A 184 5.53 8.87 37.86
C PRO A 184 4.35 8.06 38.43
N ILE A 185 3.77 7.17 37.63
CA ILE A 185 2.56 6.42 37.96
C ILE A 185 2.85 5.20 38.85
N ILE A 186 4.05 4.63 38.81
CA ILE A 186 4.33 3.33 39.44
C ILE A 186 4.60 3.46 40.94
N GLY A 187 5.22 4.55 41.39
CA GLY A 187 5.39 4.85 42.82
C GLY A 187 4.07 5.16 43.54
N GLN A 188 3.05 5.62 42.82
CA GLN A 188 1.73 5.98 43.39
C GLN A 188 0.73 4.82 43.43
N ARG A 189 0.99 3.72 42.70
CA ARG A 189 0.07 2.57 42.65
C ARG A 189 0.26 1.66 43.87
N LYS A 190 -0.78 1.55 44.70
CA LYS A 190 -0.84 0.63 45.84
C LYS A 190 -0.89 -0.84 45.37
N CYS A 191 -0.30 -1.74 46.16
CA CYS A 191 -0.38 -3.19 45.91
C CYS A 191 -1.84 -3.66 45.98
N ARG A 192 -2.34 -4.32 44.93
CA ARG A 192 -3.73 -4.84 44.87
C ARG A 192 -4.01 -5.98 45.84
N MET A 193 -2.98 -6.67 46.33
CA MET A 193 -3.14 -7.83 47.23
C MET A 193 -3.02 -7.46 48.72
N LEU A 194 -3.23 -6.18 49.06
CA LEU A 194 -3.37 -5.57 50.40
C LEU A 194 -2.18 -5.69 51.38
N ASN A 195 -1.24 -6.60 51.17
CA ASN A 195 -0.21 -6.93 52.18
C ASN A 195 1.17 -6.32 51.88
N GLY A 196 1.36 -5.73 50.69
CA GLY A 196 2.63 -5.11 50.26
C GLY A 196 3.82 -6.08 50.06
N LYS A 197 3.66 -7.37 50.36
CA LYS A 197 4.72 -8.39 50.41
C LYS A 197 4.60 -9.46 49.32
N CYS A 198 4.20 -9.09 48.10
CA CYS A 198 4.15 -10.06 46.99
C CYS A 198 5.56 -10.58 46.69
N VAL A 199 5.68 -11.86 46.32
CA VAL A 199 6.94 -12.51 45.91
C VAL A 199 6.82 -13.02 44.46
N PRO A 200 7.94 -13.20 43.74
CA PRO A 200 7.90 -13.80 42.40
C PRO A 200 7.46 -15.27 42.49
N ASN A 201 6.84 -15.78 41.42
CA ASN A 201 6.55 -17.22 41.31
C ASN A 201 7.83 -18.03 41.02
N LYS A 202 7.71 -19.36 40.93
CA LYS A 202 8.81 -20.28 40.63
C LYS A 202 9.56 -19.95 39.32
N ASN A 203 8.91 -19.26 38.38
CA ASN A 203 9.48 -18.85 37.10
C ASN A 203 10.01 -17.39 37.14
N GLY A 204 10.12 -16.78 38.32
CA GLY A 204 10.63 -15.42 38.50
C GLY A 204 9.66 -14.30 38.08
N ARG A 205 8.40 -14.62 37.78
CA ARG A 205 7.39 -13.64 37.37
C ARG A 205 6.74 -13.00 38.59
N TRP A 206 6.77 -11.68 38.64
CA TRP A 206 6.08 -10.87 39.65
C TRP A 206 4.69 -10.49 39.17
N PHE A 207 3.66 -10.81 39.97
CA PHE A 207 2.27 -10.41 39.69
C PHE A 207 1.99 -8.95 40.08
N CYS A 208 2.71 -8.41 41.06
CA CYS A 208 2.58 -7.02 41.50
C CYS A 208 3.78 -6.17 41.04
N LYS A 209 3.53 -5.21 40.15
CA LYS A 209 4.56 -4.28 39.64
C LYS A 209 5.12 -3.38 40.75
N THR A 210 4.29 -2.91 41.68
CA THR A 210 4.73 -2.07 42.81
C THR A 210 5.70 -2.83 43.71
N CYS A 211 5.38 -4.06 44.12
CA CYS A 211 6.27 -4.84 44.98
C CYS A 211 7.56 -5.24 44.27
N ARG A 212 7.51 -5.52 42.95
CA ARG A 212 8.72 -5.74 42.16
C ARG A 212 9.62 -4.52 42.14
N PHE A 213 9.04 -3.32 41.99
CA PHE A 213 9.81 -2.07 41.96
C PHE A 213 10.40 -1.72 43.33
N LEU A 214 9.63 -1.88 44.41
CA LEU A 214 10.16 -1.74 45.77
C LEU A 214 11.31 -2.71 46.03
N LYS A 215 11.19 -3.97 45.60
CA LYS A 215 12.29 -4.94 45.72
C LYS A 215 13.54 -4.52 44.96
N CYS A 216 13.41 -3.90 43.78
CA CYS A 216 14.54 -3.33 43.05
C CYS A 216 15.25 -2.24 43.89
N LEU A 217 14.49 -1.33 44.48
CA LEU A 217 15.04 -0.24 45.31
C LEU A 217 15.68 -0.77 46.60
N GLU A 218 15.00 -1.67 47.32
CA GLU A 218 15.53 -2.32 48.54
C GLU A 218 16.81 -3.11 48.27
N SER A 219 16.94 -3.70 47.08
CA SER A 219 18.15 -4.44 46.70
C SER A 219 19.31 -3.52 46.31
N GLY A 220 19.10 -2.20 46.28
CA GLY A 220 20.12 -1.19 46.00
C GLY A 220 20.20 -0.76 44.53
N MET A 221 19.17 -1.02 43.70
CA MET A 221 19.21 -0.56 42.31
C MET A 221 19.10 0.98 42.26
N THR A 222 20.10 1.63 41.66
CA THR A 222 20.19 3.09 41.54
C THR A 222 20.50 3.53 40.11
N THR A 223 19.97 4.69 39.73
CA THR A 223 20.18 5.32 38.42
C THR A 223 21.32 6.35 38.43
N THR A 224 21.99 6.55 39.57
CA THR A 224 23.07 7.55 39.73
C THR A 224 24.26 7.35 38.79
N ASN A 225 24.45 6.15 38.24
CA ASN A 225 25.53 5.82 37.29
C ASN A 225 25.04 5.69 35.83
N ILE A 226 23.84 6.20 35.51
CA ILE A 226 23.33 6.22 34.13
C ILE A 226 23.94 7.42 33.41
N GLN A 227 24.72 7.16 32.36
CA GLN A 227 25.06 8.17 31.36
C GLN A 227 23.80 8.53 30.57
N TYR A 228 23.37 9.79 30.70
CA TYR A 228 22.38 10.41 29.82
C TYR A 228 23.09 10.78 28.50
N ASP A 229 22.36 10.77 27.38
CA ASP A 229 22.89 11.01 26.03
C ASP A 229 23.96 10.02 25.54
N ARG A 230 23.63 8.72 25.53
CA ARG A 230 24.35 7.80 24.62
C ARG A 230 23.93 8.07 23.19
N ASP A 231 24.91 8.16 22.29
CA ASP A 231 24.70 8.27 20.84
C ASP A 231 23.58 7.33 20.41
N ALA A 232 22.59 7.89 19.72
CA ALA A 232 21.49 7.10 19.18
C ALA A 232 22.09 5.99 18.31
N PHE A 233 21.72 4.73 18.57
CA PHE A 233 22.11 3.59 17.74
C PHE A 233 21.98 3.97 16.26
N LYS A 234 22.97 3.60 15.43
CA LYS A 234 22.97 3.93 13.98
C LYS A 234 21.62 3.65 13.34
N SER A 235 20.88 2.62 13.78
CA SER A 235 19.51 2.33 13.33
C SER A 235 18.48 3.43 13.57
N SER A 236 18.61 4.25 14.62
CA SER A 236 17.73 5.39 14.93
C SER A 236 18.15 6.68 14.23
N ALA A 237 19.44 6.83 13.92
CA ALA A 237 19.92 7.87 13.02
C ALA A 237 19.58 7.54 11.56
N ASP A 238 19.62 6.26 11.19
CA ASP A 238 19.18 5.73 9.90
C ASP A 238 17.65 5.73 9.80
N PHE A 239 16.91 5.46 10.87
CA PHE A 239 15.45 5.63 10.89
C PHE A 239 15.07 7.11 10.80
N ARG A 240 15.80 8.01 11.47
CA ARG A 240 15.62 9.47 11.31
C ARG A 240 16.10 9.98 9.97
N LYS A 241 17.15 9.41 9.37
CA LYS A 241 17.59 9.70 7.99
C LYS A 241 16.62 9.13 6.97
N LYS A 242 16.01 7.97 7.21
CA LYS A 242 14.98 7.36 6.37
C LYS A 242 13.66 8.10 6.51
N GLN A 243 13.33 8.61 7.70
CA GLN A 243 12.18 9.47 7.96
C GLN A 243 12.42 10.91 7.47
N ALA A 244 13.65 11.41 7.50
CA ALA A 244 14.05 12.68 6.90
C ALA A 244 14.20 12.58 5.38
N GLN A 245 14.63 11.43 4.84
CA GLN A 245 14.53 11.09 3.41
C GLN A 245 13.07 10.93 3.01
N LEU A 246 12.20 10.33 3.84
CA LEU A 246 10.75 10.30 3.61
C LEU A 246 10.10 11.68 3.74
N LYS A 247 10.67 12.61 4.53
CA LYS A 247 10.25 14.03 4.60
C LYS A 247 10.81 14.90 3.47
N LEU A 248 12.02 14.61 2.96
CA LEU A 248 12.59 15.22 1.75
C LEU A 248 11.96 14.63 0.47
N VAL A 249 11.49 13.38 0.53
CA VAL A 249 10.55 12.77 -0.43
C VAL A 249 9.11 13.22 -0.14
N GLY A 250 8.87 13.91 0.98
CA GLY A 250 7.61 14.58 1.30
C GLY A 250 7.36 15.81 0.44
N ASP A 251 8.40 16.44 -0.10
CA ASP A 251 8.30 17.38 -1.24
C ASP A 251 7.93 16.66 -2.56
N ARG A 252 7.88 15.32 -2.53
CA ARG A 252 7.25 14.45 -3.54
C ARG A 252 6.04 13.68 -2.98
N ILE A 253 5.30 14.24 -2.02
CA ILE A 253 3.84 14.18 -2.21
C ILE A 253 3.53 15.24 -3.28
N GLY A 254 4.03 14.98 -4.50
CA GLY A 254 3.50 15.61 -5.66
C GLY A 254 2.10 15.03 -5.76
N VAL A 255 1.09 15.87 -5.50
CA VAL A 255 -0.12 15.75 -6.32
C VAL A 255 0.39 15.58 -7.76
N PRO A 256 -0.02 14.54 -8.50
CA PRO A 256 0.52 14.29 -9.82
C PRO A 256 0.38 15.56 -10.65
N ILE A 257 1.50 16.19 -11.02
CA ILE A 257 1.54 17.33 -11.96
C ILE A 257 0.77 16.95 -13.23
N THR A 258 0.77 15.66 -13.56
CA THR A 258 0.07 15.07 -14.70
C THR A 258 -1.43 15.29 -14.64
N VAL A 259 -2.14 15.03 -13.53
CA VAL A 259 -3.61 15.24 -13.49
C VAL A 259 -3.95 16.72 -13.67
N GLU A 260 -3.16 17.61 -13.06
CA GLU A 260 -3.32 19.06 -13.16
C GLU A 260 -2.97 19.60 -14.56
N THR A 261 -1.97 19.03 -15.23
CA THR A 261 -1.55 19.39 -16.60
C THR A 261 -2.50 18.81 -17.65
N VAL A 262 -2.88 17.55 -17.48
CA VAL A 262 -3.82 16.80 -18.33
C VAL A 262 -5.22 17.42 -18.28
N LEU A 263 -5.70 17.79 -17.09
CA LEU A 263 -7.02 18.41 -16.93
C LEU A 263 -6.96 19.94 -17.00
N GLY A 264 -5.78 20.55 -16.90
CA GLY A 264 -5.58 22.01 -16.85
C GLY A 264 -6.06 22.69 -15.56
N LEU A 265 -6.06 22.01 -14.40
CA LEU A 265 -6.77 22.43 -13.17
C LEU A 265 -5.86 22.73 -11.97
N ASN A 266 -6.28 23.70 -11.14
CA ASN A 266 -5.63 24.04 -9.87
C ASN A 266 -6.23 23.27 -8.68
N HIS A 267 -5.35 22.79 -7.79
CA HIS A 267 -5.53 21.97 -6.58
C HIS A 267 -6.60 22.35 -5.52
N LEU A 268 -7.36 23.44 -5.69
CA LEU A 268 -8.38 23.87 -4.72
C LEU A 268 -9.80 23.97 -5.30
N ILE A 269 -9.93 24.07 -6.63
CA ILE A 269 -11.23 24.11 -7.31
C ILE A 269 -11.07 23.50 -8.71
N SER A 270 -11.61 22.29 -8.91
CA SER A 270 -11.58 21.61 -10.22
C SER A 270 -12.65 22.20 -11.16
N PHE A 271 -12.23 23.06 -12.08
CA PHE A 271 -13.05 23.57 -13.17
C PHE A 271 -12.81 22.81 -14.46
N ILE A 272 -13.41 21.64 -14.62
CA ILE A 272 -13.18 20.78 -15.79
C ILE A 272 -13.48 21.58 -17.07
N PRO A 273 -12.47 21.87 -17.91
CA PRO A 273 -12.68 22.65 -19.11
C PRO A 273 -13.50 21.78 -20.07
N ILE A 274 -14.48 22.38 -20.73
CA ILE A 274 -15.19 21.73 -21.83
C ILE A 274 -14.19 21.67 -22.99
N PHE A 275 -13.57 20.51 -23.21
CA PHE A 275 -12.72 20.30 -24.39
C PHE A 275 -13.62 20.05 -25.60
N GLU A 276 -13.87 21.09 -26.39
CA GLU A 276 -14.42 20.97 -27.74
C GLU A 276 -13.31 20.47 -28.70
N GLY A 277 -12.95 19.19 -28.58
CA GLY A 277 -11.90 18.58 -29.40
C GLY A 277 -12.27 17.17 -29.81
N ASN A 278 -12.63 17.00 -31.09
CA ASN A 278 -12.88 15.70 -31.70
C ASN A 278 -11.55 14.99 -32.00
N ASN A 279 -10.80 14.60 -30.95
CA ASN A 279 -9.55 13.88 -31.08
C ASN A 279 -9.83 12.38 -31.08
N ASN A 280 -10.39 11.87 -32.17
CA ASN A 280 -10.59 10.43 -32.33
C ASN A 280 -9.22 9.76 -32.46
N LEU A 281 -8.82 9.02 -31.42
CA LEU A 281 -7.64 8.16 -31.45
C LEU A 281 -7.76 7.12 -32.59
N PRO A 282 -6.64 6.69 -33.18
CA PRO A 282 -6.69 5.75 -34.29
C PRO A 282 -7.28 4.41 -33.83
N TYR A 283 -8.13 3.80 -34.67
CA TYR A 283 -8.59 2.44 -34.43
C TYR A 283 -7.41 1.46 -34.51
N ILE A 284 -7.25 0.64 -33.47
CA ILE A 284 -6.18 -0.36 -33.39
C ILE A 284 -6.75 -1.73 -33.79
N ASP A 285 -6.34 -2.23 -34.95
CA ASP A 285 -6.73 -3.57 -35.40
C ASP A 285 -5.64 -4.61 -35.08
N ILE A 286 -5.95 -5.53 -34.17
CA ILE A 286 -5.12 -6.68 -33.82
C ILE A 286 -5.74 -8.01 -34.28
N SER A 287 -6.77 -8.00 -35.13
CA SER A 287 -7.51 -9.21 -35.52
C SER A 287 -6.59 -10.28 -36.10
N GLN A 288 -5.63 -9.88 -36.95
CA GLN A 288 -4.65 -10.80 -37.53
C GLN A 288 -3.76 -11.47 -36.47
N LEU A 289 -3.38 -10.73 -35.42
CA LEU A 289 -2.59 -11.26 -34.33
C LEU A 289 -3.41 -12.25 -33.48
N VAL A 290 -4.67 -11.91 -33.21
CA VAL A 290 -5.61 -12.77 -32.48
C VAL A 290 -5.84 -14.06 -33.25
N ASP A 291 -6.16 -13.98 -34.55
CA ASP A 291 -6.39 -15.14 -35.41
C ASP A 291 -5.17 -16.05 -35.46
N LYS A 292 -3.97 -15.49 -35.60
CA LYS A 292 -2.71 -16.23 -35.55
C LYS A 292 -2.53 -16.96 -34.22
N SER A 293 -2.80 -16.29 -33.11
CA SER A 293 -2.61 -16.85 -31.77
C SER A 293 -3.66 -17.92 -31.42
N ILE A 294 -4.91 -17.73 -31.86
CA ILE A 294 -5.96 -18.74 -31.78
C ILE A 294 -5.59 -19.96 -32.63
N ALA A 295 -5.08 -19.76 -33.85
CA ALA A 295 -4.64 -20.87 -34.68
C ALA A 295 -3.52 -21.68 -34.00
N LEU A 296 -2.56 -21.00 -33.34
CA LEU A 296 -1.49 -21.64 -32.59
C LEU A 296 -2.00 -22.49 -31.42
N ILE A 297 -2.98 -21.99 -30.65
CA ILE A 297 -3.47 -22.73 -29.48
C ILE A 297 -4.38 -23.91 -29.86
N LEU A 298 -5.16 -23.78 -30.94
CA LEU A 298 -6.07 -24.81 -31.41
C LEU A 298 -5.35 -25.91 -32.19
N ASN A 299 -4.36 -25.54 -33.03
CA ASN A 299 -3.63 -26.46 -33.89
C ASN A 299 -2.11 -26.37 -33.63
N PRO A 300 -1.63 -26.86 -32.47
CA PRO A 300 -0.23 -26.74 -32.12
C PRO A 300 0.66 -27.65 -32.95
N ASN A 301 1.62 -27.06 -33.67
CA ASN A 301 2.65 -27.79 -34.41
C ASN A 301 3.76 -28.26 -33.46
N MET A 302 3.50 -29.36 -32.73
CA MET A 302 4.43 -29.93 -31.76
C MET A 302 5.06 -31.25 -32.22
N VAL A 303 6.38 -31.37 -32.03
CA VAL A 303 7.11 -32.62 -32.23
C VAL A 303 6.89 -33.53 -31.02
N GLN A 304 6.28 -34.70 -31.23
CA GLN A 304 6.10 -35.71 -30.18
C GLN A 304 7.47 -36.23 -29.71
N LYS A 305 7.78 -36.06 -28.42
CA LYS A 305 9.01 -36.57 -27.79
C LYS A 305 8.74 -37.94 -27.13
N SER A 306 9.74 -38.81 -27.12
CA SER A 306 9.64 -40.23 -26.72
C SER A 306 9.44 -40.49 -25.22
N ARG A 307 9.68 -39.51 -24.35
CA ARG A 307 9.57 -39.64 -22.88
C ARG A 307 8.26 -39.03 -22.38
N LYS A 308 7.49 -39.80 -21.61
CA LYS A 308 6.29 -39.32 -20.91
C LYS A 308 6.72 -38.35 -19.79
N LEU A 309 6.25 -37.11 -19.87
CA LEU A 309 6.51 -36.03 -18.91
C LEU A 309 5.21 -35.63 -18.21
N SER A 310 5.32 -35.09 -17.01
CA SER A 310 4.19 -34.42 -16.35
C SER A 310 3.79 -33.15 -17.10
N ASN A 311 2.60 -32.60 -16.85
CA ASN A 311 2.16 -31.36 -17.51
C ASN A 311 3.08 -30.18 -17.18
N LEU A 312 3.48 -30.05 -15.92
CA LEU A 312 4.41 -29.05 -15.43
C LEU A 312 5.79 -29.18 -16.09
N GLU A 313 6.31 -30.40 -16.26
CA GLU A 313 7.56 -30.64 -16.98
C GLU A 313 7.44 -30.30 -18.48
N GLN A 314 6.26 -30.51 -19.09
CA GLN A 314 5.99 -30.10 -20.48
C GLN A 314 6.00 -28.57 -20.61
N LEU A 315 5.32 -27.86 -19.70
CA LEU A 315 5.31 -26.40 -19.63
C LEU A 315 6.72 -25.82 -19.37
N SER A 316 7.50 -26.47 -18.50
CA SER A 316 8.90 -26.12 -18.23
C SER A 316 9.74 -26.15 -19.49
N ARG A 317 9.60 -27.20 -20.31
CA ARG A 317 10.33 -27.29 -21.58
C ARG A 317 9.89 -26.22 -22.56
N GLY A 318 8.58 -25.95 -22.64
CA GLY A 318 8.06 -24.87 -23.49
C GLY A 318 8.64 -23.50 -23.11
N LEU A 319 8.77 -23.23 -21.80
CA LEU A 319 9.37 -22.01 -21.29
C LEU A 319 10.87 -21.94 -21.58
N GLU A 320 11.60 -23.04 -21.39
CA GLU A 320 13.02 -23.12 -21.76
C GLU A 320 13.22 -22.88 -23.25
N ASP A 321 12.47 -23.58 -24.10
CA ASP A 321 12.53 -23.45 -25.57
C ASP A 321 12.24 -22.00 -26.01
N TYR A 322 11.29 -21.32 -25.36
CA TYR A 322 11.03 -19.89 -25.58
C TYR A 322 12.22 -19.01 -25.20
N GLN A 323 12.83 -19.27 -24.03
CA GLN A 323 13.95 -18.49 -23.50
C GLN A 323 15.30 -18.78 -24.17
N LEU A 324 15.45 -19.85 -24.94
CA LEU A 324 16.69 -20.19 -25.65
C LEU A 324 17.11 -19.12 -26.67
N VAL A 325 16.15 -18.33 -27.18
CA VAL A 325 16.39 -17.28 -28.18
C VAL A 325 16.97 -16.00 -27.54
N GLN A 326 16.99 -15.90 -26.21
CA GLN A 326 17.55 -14.75 -25.48
C GLN A 326 19.03 -14.51 -25.80
N LYS A 327 19.37 -13.32 -26.32
CA LYS A 327 20.76 -12.89 -26.50
C LYS A 327 21.36 -12.41 -25.17
N GLU A 328 22.65 -12.64 -24.97
CA GLU A 328 23.37 -12.09 -23.81
C GLU A 328 23.76 -10.62 -24.00
N ASN A 329 24.16 -10.25 -25.21
CA ASN A 329 24.40 -8.86 -25.59
C ASN A 329 23.12 -8.28 -26.18
N ILE A 330 22.47 -7.40 -25.42
CA ILE A 330 21.20 -6.76 -25.80
C ILE A 330 21.36 -5.25 -25.90
N THR A 331 20.61 -4.64 -26.81
CA THR A 331 20.69 -3.21 -27.08
C THR A 331 19.74 -2.41 -26.21
N GLU A 332 20.19 -1.26 -25.70
CA GLU A 332 19.30 -0.31 -25.02
C GLU A 332 18.50 0.49 -26.05
N ILE A 333 17.16 0.39 -25.96
CA ILE A 333 16.23 1.21 -26.74
C ILE A 333 15.86 2.42 -25.90
N VAL A 334 16.12 3.61 -26.45
CA VAL A 334 15.78 4.88 -25.79
C VAL A 334 14.38 5.34 -26.17
N HIS A 335 13.95 5.14 -27.41
CA HIS A 335 12.61 5.54 -27.87
C HIS A 335 11.87 4.31 -28.40
N LEU A 336 10.78 3.93 -27.72
CA LEU A 336 9.90 2.84 -28.14
C LEU A 336 8.91 3.35 -29.19
N THR A 337 8.93 2.72 -30.35
CA THR A 337 7.99 3.02 -31.44
C THR A 337 6.67 2.25 -31.24
N LYS A 338 5.64 2.63 -32.01
CA LYS A 338 4.40 1.84 -32.10
C LYS A 338 4.66 0.38 -32.47
N GLU A 339 5.55 0.17 -33.44
CA GLU A 339 5.91 -1.16 -33.92
C GLU A 339 6.52 -2.01 -32.80
N ASP A 340 7.35 -1.42 -31.93
CA ASP A 340 7.92 -2.13 -30.77
C ASP A 340 6.83 -2.64 -29.81
N HIS A 341 5.77 -1.87 -29.59
CA HIS A 341 4.62 -2.28 -28.77
C HIS A 341 3.84 -3.43 -29.42
N PHE A 342 3.55 -3.33 -30.73
CA PHE A 342 2.86 -4.41 -31.45
C PHE A 342 3.70 -5.69 -31.52
N ASN A 343 5.01 -5.57 -31.73
CA ASN A 343 5.95 -6.69 -31.68
C ASN A 343 6.01 -7.32 -30.28
N GLU A 344 5.83 -6.55 -29.22
CA GLU A 344 5.63 -7.09 -27.88
C GLU A 344 4.32 -7.89 -27.81
N PHE A 345 3.19 -7.31 -28.23
CA PHE A 345 1.91 -8.02 -28.19
C PHE A 345 1.97 -9.33 -28.95
N GLU A 346 2.61 -9.33 -30.12
CA GLU A 346 2.81 -10.54 -30.90
C GLU A 346 3.63 -11.60 -30.16
N ARG A 347 4.75 -11.21 -29.56
CA ARG A 347 5.61 -12.11 -28.77
C ARG A 347 4.87 -12.68 -27.57
N SER A 348 4.22 -11.82 -26.79
CA SER A 348 3.47 -12.20 -25.59
C SER A 348 2.30 -13.13 -25.92
N MET A 349 1.50 -12.81 -26.93
CA MET A 349 0.31 -13.58 -27.31
C MET A 349 0.67 -14.91 -27.97
N SER A 350 1.58 -14.89 -28.95
CA SER A 350 2.07 -16.11 -29.60
C SER A 350 2.86 -16.99 -28.64
N GLY A 351 3.65 -16.39 -27.74
CA GLY A 351 4.43 -17.08 -26.71
C GLY A 351 3.53 -17.80 -25.72
N ALA A 352 2.54 -17.11 -25.16
CA ALA A 352 1.57 -17.71 -24.25
C ALA A 352 0.76 -18.83 -24.94
N ALA A 353 0.31 -18.63 -26.18
CA ALA A 353 -0.40 -19.66 -26.94
C ALA A 353 0.46 -20.92 -27.11
N LYS A 354 1.69 -20.79 -27.59
CA LYS A 354 2.63 -21.92 -27.75
C LYS A 354 2.95 -22.60 -26.42
N TRP A 355 3.16 -21.82 -25.37
CA TRP A 355 3.47 -22.34 -24.04
C TRP A 355 2.32 -23.14 -23.45
N LEU A 356 1.09 -22.60 -23.47
CA LEU A 356 -0.11 -23.31 -23.01
C LEU A 356 -0.31 -24.62 -23.80
N SER A 357 -0.12 -24.57 -25.12
CA SER A 357 -0.20 -25.74 -25.98
C SER A 357 0.82 -26.82 -25.66
N CYS A 358 1.85 -26.57 -24.83
CA CYS A 358 2.85 -27.57 -24.46
C CYS A 358 2.29 -28.67 -23.55
N SER A 359 1.27 -28.41 -22.72
CA SER A 359 0.74 -29.41 -21.80
C SER A 359 -0.44 -30.20 -22.37
N ASP A 360 -0.40 -31.53 -22.17
CA ASP A 360 -1.46 -32.46 -22.57
C ASP A 360 -2.83 -32.09 -22.01
N LYS A 361 -2.90 -31.71 -20.73
CA LYS A 361 -4.16 -31.30 -20.07
C LYS A 361 -4.79 -30.11 -20.81
N PHE A 362 -4.03 -29.07 -21.15
CA PHE A 362 -4.57 -27.92 -21.89
C PHE A 362 -4.99 -28.27 -23.31
N ARG A 363 -4.22 -29.12 -24.00
CA ARG A 363 -4.61 -29.58 -25.35
C ARG A 363 -5.94 -30.33 -25.36
N SER A 364 -6.23 -31.06 -24.28
CA SER A 364 -7.47 -31.84 -24.14
C SER A 364 -8.72 -31.02 -23.79
N CYS A 365 -8.57 -29.75 -23.43
CA CYS A 365 -9.69 -28.86 -23.13
C CYS A 365 -10.48 -28.48 -24.39
N SER A 366 -11.73 -28.03 -24.20
CA SER A 366 -12.54 -27.53 -25.31
C SER A 366 -11.90 -26.32 -26.00
N ASP A 367 -12.17 -26.14 -27.28
CA ASP A 367 -11.65 -25.02 -28.06
C ASP A 367 -12.06 -23.67 -27.47
N GLU A 368 -13.33 -23.57 -27.04
CA GLU A 368 -13.85 -22.40 -26.34
C GLU A 368 -13.04 -22.08 -25.07
N PHE A 369 -12.76 -23.10 -24.25
CA PHE A 369 -12.00 -22.91 -23.02
C PHE A 369 -10.55 -22.47 -23.30
N LYS A 370 -9.91 -23.05 -24.32
CA LYS A 370 -8.55 -22.65 -24.74
C LYS A 370 -8.50 -21.18 -25.15
N ILE A 371 -9.52 -20.69 -25.87
CA ILE A 371 -9.60 -19.27 -26.29
C ILE A 371 -9.77 -18.34 -25.08
N HIS A 372 -10.71 -18.63 -24.19
CA HIS A 372 -10.91 -17.85 -22.95
C HIS A 372 -9.65 -17.83 -22.08
N LEU A 373 -8.95 -18.96 -21.99
CA LEU A 373 -7.69 -19.04 -21.27
C LEU A 373 -6.60 -18.17 -21.91
N LEU A 374 -6.50 -18.17 -23.23
CA LEU A 374 -5.54 -17.33 -23.94
C LEU A 374 -5.87 -15.84 -23.77
N GLN A 375 -7.13 -15.43 -23.95
CA GLN A 375 -7.63 -14.07 -23.69
C GLN A 375 -7.19 -13.57 -22.32
N SER A 376 -7.17 -14.48 -21.36
CA SER A 376 -6.84 -14.17 -19.97
C SER A 376 -5.37 -14.01 -19.67
N ILE A 377 -4.58 -14.94 -20.19
CA ILE A 377 -3.26 -15.20 -19.64
C ILE A 377 -2.19 -14.45 -20.40
N TRP A 378 -2.40 -14.20 -21.70
CA TRP A 378 -1.32 -13.80 -22.60
C TRP A 378 -0.54 -12.57 -22.11
N PHE A 379 -1.24 -11.53 -21.65
CA PHE A 379 -0.62 -10.27 -21.22
C PHE A 379 0.12 -10.41 -19.88
N ILE A 380 -0.46 -11.19 -18.95
CA ILE A 380 0.16 -11.47 -17.65
C ILE A 380 1.40 -12.34 -17.85
N TRP A 381 1.30 -13.34 -18.72
CA TRP A 381 2.37 -14.27 -19.05
C TRP A 381 3.58 -13.54 -19.64
N GLY A 382 3.42 -12.72 -20.67
CA GLY A 382 4.57 -12.03 -21.28
C GLY A 382 5.21 -11.02 -20.33
N ARG A 383 4.43 -10.40 -19.45
CA ARG A 383 4.97 -9.55 -18.38
C ARG A 383 5.80 -10.33 -17.37
N LEU A 384 5.30 -11.46 -16.89
CA LEU A 384 6.05 -12.35 -16.00
C LEU A 384 7.33 -12.84 -16.66
N GLU A 385 7.26 -13.20 -17.93
CA GLU A 385 8.39 -13.67 -18.71
C GLU A 385 9.50 -12.60 -18.82
N ARG A 386 9.16 -11.35 -19.14
CA ARG A 386 10.13 -10.22 -19.13
C ARG A 386 10.73 -9.94 -17.75
N ILE A 387 9.94 -10.09 -16.68
CA ILE A 387 10.43 -9.96 -15.30
C ILE A 387 11.45 -11.06 -15.00
N ILE A 388 11.19 -12.29 -15.44
CA ILE A 388 12.10 -13.44 -15.30
C ILE A 388 13.38 -13.21 -16.12
N MET A 389 13.27 -12.78 -17.38
CA MET A 389 14.44 -12.41 -18.21
C MET A 389 15.28 -11.34 -17.52
N THR A 390 14.62 -10.30 -17.01
CA THR A 390 15.29 -9.19 -16.31
C THR A 390 16.03 -9.70 -15.08
N ALA A 391 15.40 -10.54 -14.25
CA ALA A 391 16.05 -11.14 -13.08
C ALA A 391 17.26 -12.00 -13.47
N LYS A 392 17.15 -12.81 -14.53
CA LYS A 392 18.23 -13.66 -15.05
C LYS A 392 19.40 -12.84 -15.60
N MET A 393 19.13 -11.74 -16.29
CA MET A 393 20.19 -10.88 -16.83
C MET A 393 20.84 -10.04 -15.73
N ARG A 394 20.04 -9.55 -14.77
CA ARG A 394 20.52 -8.76 -13.63
C ARG A 394 21.39 -9.58 -12.68
N SER A 395 21.07 -10.86 -12.45
CA SER A 395 21.91 -11.77 -11.66
C SER A 395 23.27 -12.07 -12.31
N ARG A 396 23.37 -11.90 -13.63
CA ARG A 396 24.61 -12.03 -14.40
C ARG A 396 25.33 -10.70 -14.64
N HIS A 397 24.87 -9.61 -14.02
CA HIS A 397 25.39 -8.25 -14.23
C HIS A 397 25.31 -7.75 -15.68
N LEU A 398 24.40 -8.31 -16.49
CA LEU A 398 24.14 -7.89 -17.87
C LEU A 398 23.04 -6.82 -17.98
N CYS A 399 22.38 -6.50 -16.86
CA CYS A 399 21.29 -5.54 -16.78
C CYS A 399 21.39 -4.75 -15.47
N GLY A 400 21.31 -3.42 -15.57
CA GLY A 400 21.38 -2.48 -14.45
C GLY A 400 20.12 -2.44 -13.58
N LYS A 401 20.17 -1.67 -12.49
CA LYS A 401 19.07 -1.57 -11.54
C LYS A 401 17.83 -0.89 -12.13
N LYS A 402 18.02 0.16 -12.95
CA LYS A 402 16.94 0.92 -13.60
C LYS A 402 16.60 0.40 -14.99
N GLN A 403 17.29 -0.65 -15.43
CA GLN A 403 17.07 -1.27 -16.72
C GLN A 403 16.08 -2.43 -16.59
N PHE A 404 15.24 -2.59 -17.60
CA PHE A 404 14.25 -3.64 -17.72
C PHE A 404 14.34 -4.27 -19.10
N VAL A 405 14.36 -5.60 -19.17
CA VAL A 405 14.50 -6.32 -20.44
C VAL A 405 13.16 -6.30 -21.17
N PHE A 406 13.13 -5.69 -22.35
CA PHE A 406 11.92 -5.49 -23.14
C PHE A 406 11.70 -6.62 -24.16
N SER A 407 12.78 -7.17 -24.71
CA SER A 407 12.76 -8.30 -25.64
C SER A 407 13.96 -9.21 -25.49
N HIS A 408 14.00 -10.30 -26.26
CA HIS A 408 15.15 -11.20 -26.32
C HIS A 408 16.44 -10.52 -26.80
N GLU A 409 16.35 -9.32 -27.37
CA GLU A 409 17.48 -8.56 -27.90
C GLU A 409 17.57 -7.11 -27.42
N SER A 410 16.63 -6.65 -26.59
CA SER A 410 16.61 -5.26 -26.15
C SER A 410 16.20 -5.05 -24.70
N LEU A 411 16.72 -3.99 -24.10
CA LEU A 411 16.33 -3.46 -22.80
C LEU A 411 15.94 -1.99 -22.90
N ILE A 412 15.24 -1.50 -21.89
CA ILE A 412 14.90 -0.08 -21.69
C ILE A 412 15.45 0.38 -20.35
N ASP A 413 15.76 1.66 -20.22
CA ASP A 413 16.06 2.31 -18.93
C ASP A 413 14.87 3.20 -18.54
N TYR A 414 14.25 2.92 -17.39
CA TYR A 414 13.02 3.60 -16.98
C TYR A 414 13.17 5.13 -16.86
N ASP A 415 14.36 5.64 -16.57
CA ASP A 415 14.56 7.09 -16.41
C ASP A 415 14.83 7.80 -17.74
N ARG A 416 15.36 7.07 -18.73
CA ARG A 416 15.84 7.62 -19.99
C ARG A 416 14.93 7.31 -21.17
N MET A 417 14.05 6.32 -21.03
CA MET A 417 13.18 5.92 -22.12
C MET A 417 12.08 6.94 -22.42
N ASP A 418 11.72 6.99 -23.69
CA ASP A 418 10.57 7.67 -24.24
C ASP A 418 9.75 6.67 -25.06
N SER A 419 8.48 6.94 -25.29
CA SER A 419 7.60 6.02 -26.01
C SER A 419 6.59 6.77 -26.86
N ASP A 420 6.46 6.39 -28.12
CA ASP A 420 5.34 6.80 -28.96
C ASP A 420 4.05 6.14 -28.44
N ILE A 421 3.27 6.93 -27.71
CA ILE A 421 1.96 6.53 -27.19
C ILE A 421 0.79 7.13 -27.96
N SER A 422 1.00 7.65 -29.17
CA SER A 422 -0.06 8.32 -29.93
C SER A 422 -1.16 7.38 -30.43
N CYS A 423 -0.96 6.06 -30.33
CA CYS A 423 -2.04 5.08 -30.49
C CYS A 423 -2.85 4.87 -29.21
N TRP A 424 -2.27 5.15 -28.04
CA TRP A 424 -2.84 4.84 -26.73
C TRP A 424 -3.43 6.07 -26.03
N SER A 425 -2.96 7.27 -26.33
CA SER A 425 -3.42 8.50 -25.67
C SER A 425 -3.24 9.70 -26.58
N THR A 426 -4.09 10.71 -26.38
CA THR A 426 -3.92 12.04 -26.99
C THR A 426 -2.86 12.86 -26.26
N HIS A 427 -2.45 12.43 -25.07
CA HIS A 427 -1.43 13.05 -24.24
C HIS A 427 -0.02 12.58 -24.60
N SER A 428 0.96 13.42 -24.27
CA SER A 428 2.37 13.08 -24.40
C SER A 428 2.78 11.97 -23.42
N PHE A 429 3.85 11.25 -23.76
CA PHE A 429 4.41 10.23 -22.88
C PHE A 429 4.80 10.79 -21.50
N GLU A 430 5.32 12.02 -21.45
CA GLU A 430 5.67 12.72 -20.21
C GLU A 430 4.45 12.91 -19.30
N GLU A 431 3.32 13.35 -19.86
CA GLU A 431 2.06 13.52 -19.14
C GLU A 431 1.50 12.18 -18.65
N MET A 432 1.74 11.11 -19.41
CA MET A 432 1.23 9.78 -19.10
C MET A 432 2.19 8.91 -18.26
N LYS A 433 3.35 9.44 -17.83
CA LYS A 433 4.33 8.71 -16.99
C LYS A 433 3.72 8.16 -15.71
N PHE A 434 2.77 8.87 -15.11
CA PHE A 434 2.08 8.42 -13.90
C PHE A 434 1.38 7.06 -14.06
N PHE A 435 0.88 6.78 -15.27
CA PHE A 435 0.21 5.53 -15.61
C PHE A 435 1.23 4.49 -16.09
N PHE A 436 2.08 4.84 -17.05
CA PHE A 436 2.94 3.84 -17.69
C PHE A 436 4.16 3.43 -16.85
N ILE A 437 4.88 4.39 -16.24
CA ILE A 437 6.22 4.16 -15.63
C ILE A 437 6.44 4.94 -14.32
N PRO A 438 5.50 4.95 -13.35
CA PRO A 438 5.80 5.45 -12.01
C PRO A 438 6.75 4.45 -11.29
N SER A 439 7.62 4.95 -10.42
CA SER A 439 8.63 4.11 -9.74
C SER A 439 8.03 2.98 -8.89
N GLU A 440 6.81 3.14 -8.39
CA GLU A 440 6.08 2.12 -7.62
C GLU A 440 5.61 0.95 -8.49
N LEU A 441 5.55 1.13 -9.81
CA LEU A 441 5.22 0.08 -10.77
C LEU A 441 6.48 -0.62 -11.31
N TYR A 442 7.67 -0.30 -10.79
CA TYR A 442 8.87 -1.06 -11.12
C TYR A 442 8.79 -2.41 -10.45
N TYR A 443 9.07 -3.47 -11.22
CA TYR A 443 9.04 -4.84 -10.71
C TYR A 443 10.27 -5.19 -9.84
N ASP A 444 10.97 -4.21 -9.28
CA ASP A 444 12.23 -4.38 -8.55
C ASP A 444 12.10 -5.35 -7.36
N ASP A 445 11.00 -5.27 -6.62
CA ASP A 445 10.75 -6.18 -5.48
C ASP A 445 10.57 -7.63 -5.93
N VAL A 446 9.97 -7.85 -7.10
CA VAL A 446 9.73 -9.18 -7.69
C VAL A 446 11.03 -9.71 -8.31
N ILE A 447 11.74 -8.86 -9.06
CA ILE A 447 13.04 -9.17 -9.67
C ILE A 447 14.04 -9.56 -8.58
N TRP A 448 14.12 -8.79 -7.49
CA TRP A 448 14.99 -9.10 -6.36
C TRP A 448 14.63 -10.46 -5.75
N GLU A 449 13.35 -10.74 -5.53
CA GLU A 449 12.92 -12.03 -4.98
C GLU A 449 13.28 -13.19 -5.92
N LEU A 450 13.11 -13.03 -7.24
CA LEU A 450 13.53 -14.03 -8.22
C LEU A 450 15.05 -14.25 -8.24
N MET A 451 15.85 -13.19 -8.04
CA MET A 451 17.32 -13.29 -7.96
C MET A 451 17.78 -14.00 -6.69
N GLU A 452 17.10 -13.80 -5.57
CA GLU A 452 17.39 -14.47 -4.29
C GLU A 452 16.96 -15.94 -4.31
N VAL A 453 15.77 -16.22 -4.87
CA VAL A 453 15.24 -17.58 -4.95
C VAL A 453 15.96 -18.38 -6.02
N GLN A 454 16.29 -17.80 -7.17
CA GLN A 454 16.85 -18.51 -8.32
C GLN A 454 16.02 -19.76 -8.69
N PRO A 455 14.73 -19.58 -9.04
CA PRO A 455 13.89 -20.69 -9.41
C PRO A 455 14.37 -21.37 -10.69
N ASP A 456 14.31 -22.70 -10.73
CA ASP A 456 14.51 -23.47 -11.96
C ASP A 456 13.30 -23.35 -12.91
N ALA A 457 13.40 -23.85 -14.14
CA ALA A 457 12.34 -23.70 -15.15
C ALA A 457 11.00 -24.36 -14.74
N VAL A 458 11.06 -25.41 -13.90
CA VAL A 458 9.87 -26.10 -13.38
C VAL A 458 9.21 -25.22 -12.31
N GLU A 459 9.99 -24.70 -11.37
CA GLU A 459 9.53 -23.76 -10.35
C GLU A 459 8.98 -22.46 -10.97
N LEU A 460 9.61 -21.95 -12.04
CA LEU A 460 9.15 -20.80 -12.81
C LEU A 460 7.82 -21.06 -13.52
N SER A 461 7.71 -22.21 -14.20
CA SER A 461 6.46 -22.58 -14.88
C SER A 461 5.31 -22.75 -13.89
N PHE A 462 5.59 -23.36 -12.73
CA PHE A 462 4.62 -23.51 -11.66
C PHE A 462 4.11 -22.14 -11.19
N ILE A 463 5.01 -21.20 -10.86
CA ILE A 463 4.58 -19.90 -10.33
C ILE A 463 3.87 -19.06 -11.39
N MET A 464 4.29 -19.15 -12.66
CA MET A 464 3.59 -18.51 -13.77
C MET A 464 2.16 -19.04 -13.89
N CYS A 465 1.96 -20.36 -13.86
CA CYS A 465 0.63 -20.98 -13.81
C CYS A 465 -0.19 -20.50 -12.61
N MET A 466 0.37 -20.54 -11.39
CA MET A 466 -0.34 -20.11 -10.17
C MET A 466 -0.78 -18.65 -10.18
N ILE A 467 -0.06 -17.77 -10.89
CA ILE A 467 -0.46 -16.36 -11.03
C ILE A 467 -1.52 -16.23 -12.11
N CYS A 468 -1.31 -16.88 -13.27
CA CYS A 468 -2.19 -16.76 -14.41
C CYS A 468 -3.57 -17.38 -14.16
N PHE A 469 -3.63 -18.56 -13.54
CA PHE A 469 -4.89 -19.27 -13.27
C PHE A 469 -5.70 -18.63 -12.16
N GLN A 470 -5.06 -18.19 -11.06
CA GLN A 470 -5.75 -17.40 -10.05
C GLN A 470 -6.39 -16.12 -10.66
N LEU A 471 -5.68 -15.43 -11.55
CA LEU A 471 -6.20 -14.22 -12.19
C LEU A 471 -7.32 -14.52 -13.20
N ALA A 472 -7.18 -15.59 -14.01
CA ALA A 472 -8.20 -16.06 -14.94
C ALA A 472 -9.47 -16.54 -14.23
N GLY A 473 -9.32 -17.37 -13.19
CA GLY A 473 -10.44 -17.86 -12.39
C GLY A 473 -11.21 -16.73 -11.72
N LYS A 474 -10.49 -15.75 -11.14
CA LYS A 474 -11.14 -14.56 -10.55
C LYS A 474 -11.86 -13.68 -11.57
N HIS A 475 -11.34 -13.59 -12.80
CA HIS A 475 -11.91 -12.74 -13.84
C HIS A 475 -13.25 -13.27 -14.35
N TYR A 476 -13.30 -14.53 -14.75
CA TYR A 476 -14.52 -15.11 -15.31
C TYR A 476 -15.49 -15.64 -14.25
N GLY A 477 -14.98 -16.05 -13.09
CA GLY A 477 -15.77 -16.74 -12.06
C GLY A 477 -16.43 -18.02 -12.57
N GLY A 478 -17.33 -18.58 -11.75
CA GLY A 478 -18.23 -19.66 -12.15
C GLY A 478 -17.55 -20.82 -12.89
N HIS A 479 -18.01 -21.09 -14.12
CA HIS A 479 -17.63 -22.26 -14.94
C HIS A 479 -16.15 -22.34 -15.35
N ILE A 480 -15.38 -21.25 -15.26
CA ILE A 480 -13.93 -21.26 -15.56
C ILE A 480 -13.11 -21.36 -14.28
N GLN A 481 -13.64 -20.92 -13.14
CA GLN A 481 -12.93 -20.95 -11.87
C GLN A 481 -12.64 -22.39 -11.39
N GLU A 482 -13.64 -23.27 -11.43
CA GLU A 482 -13.47 -24.67 -11.01
C GLU A 482 -12.38 -25.41 -11.84
N PRO A 483 -12.38 -25.37 -13.18
CA PRO A 483 -11.29 -25.93 -13.98
C PRO A 483 -9.91 -25.34 -13.68
N MET A 484 -9.82 -24.04 -13.37
CA MET A 484 -8.56 -23.40 -13.01
C MET A 484 -8.03 -23.94 -11.68
N GLU A 485 -8.89 -24.06 -10.66
CA GLU A 485 -8.53 -24.62 -9.35
C GLU A 485 -8.10 -26.09 -9.47
N GLU A 486 -8.80 -26.90 -10.29
CA GLU A 486 -8.40 -28.29 -10.57
C GLU A 486 -6.99 -28.35 -11.20
N MET A 487 -6.69 -27.44 -12.12
CA MET A 487 -5.36 -27.34 -12.74
C MET A 487 -4.29 -26.89 -11.75
N GLU A 488 -4.60 -25.95 -10.86
CA GLU A 488 -3.68 -25.51 -9.81
C GLU A 488 -3.33 -26.65 -8.84
N ASP A 489 -4.32 -27.45 -8.43
CA ASP A 489 -4.13 -28.62 -7.57
C ASP A 489 -3.28 -29.69 -8.26
N MET A 490 -3.55 -29.97 -9.54
CA MET A 490 -2.77 -30.91 -10.35
C MET A 490 -1.30 -30.47 -10.44
N LEU A 491 -1.04 -29.22 -10.80
CA LEU A 491 0.33 -28.70 -10.92
C LEU A 491 1.05 -28.64 -9.57
N SER A 492 0.33 -28.40 -8.47
CA SER A 492 0.89 -28.44 -7.12
C SER A 492 1.34 -29.84 -6.72
N ASN A 493 0.56 -30.86 -7.08
CA ASN A 493 0.94 -32.27 -6.89
C ASN A 493 2.15 -32.64 -7.76
N GLU A 494 2.19 -32.21 -9.02
CA GLU A 494 3.33 -32.47 -9.91
C GLU A 494 4.62 -31.77 -9.43
N LEU A 495 4.51 -30.55 -8.87
CA LEU A 495 5.65 -29.87 -8.23
C LEU A 495 6.14 -30.64 -6.99
N HIS A 496 5.23 -31.17 -6.18
CA HIS A 496 5.60 -32.01 -5.06
C HIS A 496 6.39 -33.24 -5.52
N GLU A 497 5.89 -33.96 -6.53
CA GLU A 497 6.60 -35.11 -7.10
C GLU A 497 7.98 -34.73 -7.65
N TYR A 498 8.09 -33.58 -8.30
CA TYR A 498 9.36 -33.06 -8.80
C TYR A 498 10.38 -32.85 -7.67
N TYR A 499 9.98 -32.23 -6.55
CA TYR A 499 10.86 -32.08 -5.39
C TYR A 499 11.26 -33.40 -4.75
N MET A 500 10.33 -34.37 -4.70
CA MET A 500 10.60 -35.71 -4.19
C MET A 500 11.64 -36.44 -5.07
N LYS A 501 11.51 -36.34 -6.41
CA LYS A 501 12.47 -36.92 -7.37
C LYS A 501 13.86 -36.29 -7.24
N GLN A 502 13.94 -34.98 -7.04
CA GLN A 502 15.21 -34.27 -6.86
C GLN A 502 15.82 -34.40 -5.47
N LYS A 503 15.12 -35.05 -4.52
CA LYS A 503 15.53 -35.15 -3.12
C LYS A 503 15.87 -33.77 -2.51
N LYS A 504 15.15 -32.70 -2.88
CA LYS A 504 15.34 -31.37 -2.29
C LYS A 504 14.89 -31.42 -0.81
N PRO A 505 15.79 -31.30 0.19
CA PRO A 505 15.39 -31.33 1.59
C PRO A 505 14.60 -30.07 1.94
N MET A 506 13.57 -30.19 2.79
CA MET A 506 12.82 -29.05 3.33
C MET A 506 12.21 -28.10 2.27
N TYR A 507 11.65 -28.65 1.17
CA TYR A 507 11.05 -27.86 0.08
C TYR A 507 9.86 -26.97 0.53
N LEU A 508 9.35 -27.13 1.76
CA LEU A 508 8.35 -26.20 2.33
C LEU A 508 8.87 -24.77 2.40
N LEU A 509 10.13 -24.56 2.79
CA LEU A 509 10.75 -23.24 2.80
C LEU A 509 10.84 -22.68 1.37
N ARG A 510 11.21 -23.54 0.41
CA ARG A 510 11.29 -23.22 -1.01
C ARG A 510 9.93 -22.78 -1.55
N LEU A 511 8.87 -23.51 -1.23
CA LEU A 511 7.51 -23.18 -1.62
C LEU A 511 7.06 -21.83 -1.04
N LYS A 512 7.37 -21.56 0.23
CA LYS A 512 7.09 -20.26 0.86
C LYS A 512 7.79 -19.11 0.13
N GLN A 513 9.04 -19.30 -0.30
CA GLN A 513 9.79 -18.33 -1.08
C GLN A 513 9.14 -18.09 -2.45
N LEU A 514 8.71 -19.15 -3.15
CA LEU A 514 7.96 -19.02 -4.41
C LEU A 514 6.65 -18.25 -4.18
N MET A 515 5.84 -18.60 -3.18
CA MET A 515 4.59 -17.88 -2.90
C MET A 515 4.80 -16.38 -2.66
N LYS A 516 5.92 -16.00 -2.04
CA LYS A 516 6.27 -14.58 -1.85
C LYS A 516 6.52 -13.84 -3.17
N VAL A 517 7.09 -14.48 -4.18
CA VAL A 517 7.22 -13.91 -5.54
C VAL A 517 5.84 -13.63 -6.12
N LYS A 518 4.92 -14.60 -6.01
CA LYS A 518 3.51 -14.48 -6.46
C LYS A 518 2.80 -13.34 -5.76
N GLU A 519 2.86 -13.27 -4.43
CA GLU A 519 2.23 -12.21 -3.63
C GLU A 519 2.74 -10.81 -4.02
N LYS A 520 4.06 -10.65 -4.19
CA LYS A 520 4.66 -9.38 -4.62
C LYS A 520 4.20 -8.97 -6.02
N PHE A 521 4.15 -9.92 -6.96
CA PHE A 521 3.65 -9.64 -8.31
C PHE A 521 2.20 -9.19 -8.29
N LEU A 522 1.33 -9.92 -7.58
CA LEU A 522 -0.09 -9.59 -7.47
C LEU A 522 -0.31 -8.21 -6.84
N LYS A 523 0.49 -7.84 -5.83
CA LYS A 523 0.45 -6.51 -5.22
C LYS A 523 0.72 -5.40 -6.23
N ILE A 524 1.82 -5.49 -6.98
CA ILE A 524 2.18 -4.47 -7.99
C ILE A 524 1.13 -4.43 -9.12
N ARG A 525 0.65 -5.60 -9.54
CA ARG A 525 -0.40 -5.71 -10.57
C ARG A 525 -1.69 -5.02 -10.13
N ASN A 526 -2.13 -5.20 -8.89
CA ASN A 526 -3.34 -4.55 -8.39
C ASN A 526 -3.20 -3.02 -8.35
N ILE A 527 -2.07 -2.50 -7.88
CA ILE A 527 -1.78 -1.05 -7.92
C ILE A 527 -1.83 -0.52 -9.36
N ARG A 528 -1.32 -1.30 -10.33
CA ARG A 528 -1.36 -0.95 -11.75
C ARG A 528 -2.80 -0.92 -12.28
N THR A 529 -3.59 -1.94 -11.95
CA THR A 529 -5.01 -2.01 -12.34
C THR A 529 -5.78 -0.82 -11.80
N GLU A 530 -5.63 -0.48 -10.51
CA GLU A 530 -6.28 0.70 -9.90
C GLU A 530 -5.88 2.01 -10.62
N LYS A 531 -4.60 2.16 -11.00
CA LYS A 531 -4.15 3.33 -11.78
C LYS A 531 -4.78 3.37 -13.17
N TYR A 532 -4.85 2.25 -13.87
CA TYR A 532 -5.43 2.21 -15.21
C TYR A 532 -6.95 2.41 -15.17
N GLU A 533 -7.64 1.93 -14.13
CA GLU A 533 -9.05 2.23 -13.86
C GLU A 533 -9.27 3.74 -13.69
N VAL A 534 -8.41 4.43 -12.93
CA VAL A 534 -8.45 5.88 -12.80
C VAL A 534 -8.20 6.57 -14.15
N GLY A 535 -7.22 6.13 -14.94
CA GLY A 535 -6.99 6.74 -16.26
C GLY A 535 -8.15 6.49 -17.23
N GLY A 536 -8.75 5.30 -17.20
CA GLY A 536 -9.94 4.97 -18.01
C GLY A 536 -11.16 5.82 -17.64
N LEU A 537 -11.36 6.11 -16.34
CA LEU A 537 -12.42 7.00 -15.85
C LEU A 537 -12.35 8.40 -16.50
N PHE A 538 -11.14 8.88 -16.76
CA PHE A 538 -10.88 10.18 -17.36
C PHE A 538 -10.60 10.11 -18.86
N ASP A 539 -10.91 8.99 -19.54
CA ASP A 539 -10.70 8.81 -20.98
C ASP A 539 -9.24 9.06 -21.43
N MET A 540 -8.28 8.72 -20.57
CA MET A 540 -6.85 8.91 -20.82
C MET A 540 -6.26 7.91 -21.83
N PHE A 541 -6.98 6.82 -22.09
CA PHE A 541 -6.54 5.70 -22.91
C PHE A 541 -7.46 5.48 -24.11
N ASN A 542 -6.88 5.00 -25.21
CA ASN A 542 -7.63 4.56 -26.37
C ASN A 542 -8.42 3.29 -26.05
N ILE A 543 -9.73 3.37 -26.23
CA ILE A 543 -10.66 2.24 -26.08
C ILE A 543 -11.05 1.61 -27.44
N SER A 544 -10.64 2.21 -28.55
CA SER A 544 -11.00 1.80 -29.91
C SER A 544 -10.04 0.73 -30.44
N ILE A 545 -10.18 -0.50 -29.95
CA ILE A 545 -9.36 -1.65 -30.33
C ILE A 545 -10.21 -2.82 -30.83
N SER A 546 -9.71 -3.59 -31.80
CA SER A 546 -10.33 -4.85 -32.19
C SER A 546 -10.17 -5.90 -31.08
N ASN A 547 -11.10 -6.85 -31.01
CA ASN A 547 -11.07 -7.95 -30.03
C ASN A 547 -10.83 -7.48 -28.58
N PRO A 548 -11.65 -6.55 -28.04
CA PRO A 548 -11.45 -5.97 -26.72
C PRO A 548 -11.41 -7.01 -25.58
N ASP A 549 -12.00 -8.19 -25.78
CA ASP A 549 -11.97 -9.32 -24.83
C ASP A 549 -10.55 -9.82 -24.51
N PHE A 550 -9.55 -9.52 -25.36
CA PHE A 550 -8.14 -9.81 -25.10
C PHE A 550 -7.45 -8.76 -24.21
N PHE A 551 -8.12 -7.65 -23.88
CA PHE A 551 -7.58 -6.57 -23.03
C PHE A 551 -8.47 -6.37 -21.81
N TRP A 552 -8.03 -6.91 -20.68
CA TRP A 552 -8.75 -6.82 -19.40
C TRP A 552 -8.64 -5.49 -18.68
N VAL A 553 -7.62 -4.73 -19.05
CA VAL A 553 -7.31 -3.40 -18.55
C VAL A 553 -6.86 -2.63 -19.79
N PRO A 554 -7.10 -1.30 -19.89
CA PRO A 554 -6.55 -0.52 -20.99
C PRO A 554 -5.07 -0.88 -21.28
N PRO A 555 -4.71 -1.10 -22.56
CA PRO A 555 -3.44 -1.68 -23.00
C PRO A 555 -2.17 -1.03 -22.41
#